data_AF-A0A8J7Z7U2-F1
#
_entry.id   AF-A0A8J7Z7U2-F1
#
_cell.length_a   1.000
_cell.length_b   1.000
_cell.length_c   1.000
_cell.angle_alpha   90.00
_cell.angle_beta   90.00
_cell.angle_gamma   90.00
#
_symmetry.space_group_name_H-M   'P 1'
#
loop_
_entity.id
_entity.type
_entity.pdbx_description
1 polymer ?
#
loop_
_entity_poly.entity_id
_entity_poly.type
_entity_poly.pdbx_seq_one_letter_code
_entity_poly.pdbx_strand_id
1 'polypeptide(L)'
;MSRDPYDSDNIERRREIQREEEAFRLQQEEQRLDMARRNSSLAWIINGVLLLIGLLEILLGLRFLLRVSGANPDNAVARFIYDLSDPFVAPFSTLFVSPTSSGATNIFDVNVLIAIVVYAVLGWIAIALLRFLQGR
;
A
#
# COMPACT_ATOMS: atom_id res chain seq x y z
N MET A 1 -2.95 -8.04 -71.04
CA MET A 1 -2.54 -7.50 -69.73
C MET A 1 -1.21 -8.15 -69.37
N SER A 2 -0.11 -7.57 -69.85
CA SER A 2 1.24 -8.09 -69.59
C SER A 2 1.64 -7.67 -68.18
N ARG A 3 1.84 -8.63 -67.28
CA ARG A 3 2.43 -8.36 -65.97
C ARG A 3 3.88 -7.95 -66.20
N ASP A 4 4.19 -6.71 -65.90
CA ASP A 4 5.56 -6.19 -65.94
C ASP A 4 6.38 -6.91 -64.84
N PRO A 5 7.44 -7.66 -65.19
CA PRO A 5 8.27 -8.36 -64.21
C PRO A 5 8.89 -7.43 -63.16
N TYR A 6 9.09 -6.15 -63.51
CA TYR A 6 9.61 -5.14 -62.60
C TYR A 6 8.59 -4.68 -61.56
N ASP A 7 7.29 -4.81 -61.83
CA ASP A 7 6.23 -4.39 -60.91
C ASP A 7 6.12 -5.37 -59.72
N SER A 8 6.19 -6.67 -59.97
CA SER A 8 6.14 -7.70 -58.92
C SER A 8 7.29 -7.61 -57.90
N ASP A 9 8.52 -7.38 -58.38
CA ASP A 9 9.72 -7.25 -57.54
C ASP A 9 9.65 -6.01 -56.62
N ASN A 10 9.10 -4.90 -57.14
CA ASN A 10 8.87 -3.68 -56.35
C ASN A 10 7.80 -3.87 -55.27
N ILE A 11 6.75 -4.65 -55.56
CA ILE A 11 5.68 -4.97 -54.61
C ILE A 11 6.21 -5.88 -53.49
N GLU A 12 7.05 -6.87 -53.82
CA GLU A 12 7.69 -7.75 -52.84
C GLU A 12 8.66 -6.99 -51.94
N ARG A 13 9.56 -6.17 -52.50
CA ARG A 13 10.45 -5.30 -51.70
C ARG A 13 9.70 -4.38 -50.74
N ARG A 14 8.60 -3.76 -51.19
CA ARG A 14 7.78 -2.90 -50.32
C ARG A 14 7.16 -3.68 -49.15
N ARG A 15 6.74 -4.93 -49.40
CA ARG A 15 6.20 -5.80 -48.36
C ARG A 15 7.29 -6.27 -47.38
N GLU A 16 8.49 -6.54 -47.86
CA GLU A 16 9.63 -6.87 -46.99
C GLU A 16 9.99 -5.70 -46.08
N ILE A 17 10.13 -4.50 -46.63
CA ILE A 17 10.42 -3.28 -45.84
C ILE A 17 9.32 -3.05 -44.79
N GLN A 18 8.05 -3.22 -45.15
CA GLN A 18 6.94 -3.09 -44.20
C GLN A 18 7.01 -4.14 -43.07
N ARG A 19 7.33 -5.40 -43.40
CA ARG A 19 7.47 -6.46 -42.38
C ARG A 19 8.66 -6.23 -41.46
N GLU A 20 9.77 -5.72 -41.99
CA GLU A 20 10.94 -5.36 -41.20
C GLU A 20 10.64 -4.19 -40.26
N GLU A 21 9.92 -3.17 -40.73
CA GLU A 21 9.45 -2.06 -39.91
C GLU A 21 8.48 -2.52 -38.81
N GLU A 22 7.54 -3.41 -39.14
CA GLU A 22 6.62 -4.01 -38.17
C GLU A 22 7.36 -4.89 -37.15
N ALA A 23 8.32 -5.72 -37.58
CA ALA A 23 9.13 -6.53 -36.70
C ALA A 23 9.96 -5.67 -35.74
N PHE A 24 10.51 -4.56 -36.21
CA PHE A 24 11.25 -3.61 -35.38
C PHE A 24 10.34 -2.89 -34.37
N ARG A 25 9.12 -2.51 -34.76
CA ARG A 25 8.12 -1.93 -33.86
C ARG A 25 7.67 -2.91 -32.78
N LEU A 26 7.37 -4.15 -33.16
CA LEU A 26 6.95 -5.21 -32.24
C LEU A 26 8.06 -5.52 -31.23
N GLN A 27 9.32 -5.58 -31.67
CA GLN A 27 10.47 -5.75 -30.76
C GLN A 27 10.61 -4.59 -29.78
N GLN A 28 10.38 -3.35 -30.22
CA GLN A 28 10.38 -2.20 -29.31
C GLN A 28 9.21 -2.24 -28.32
N GLU A 29 8.02 -2.66 -28.75
CA GLU A 29 6.86 -2.79 -27.87
C GLU A 29 7.05 -3.91 -26.84
N GLU A 30 7.57 -5.08 -27.23
CA GLU A 30 7.89 -6.16 -26.29
C GLU A 30 8.92 -5.71 -25.24
N GLN A 31 9.99 -5.02 -25.66
CA GLN A 31 10.99 -4.49 -24.72
C GLN A 31 10.38 -3.46 -23.75
N ARG A 32 9.47 -2.60 -24.22
CA ARG A 32 8.75 -1.63 -23.38
C ARG A 32 7.83 -2.32 -22.38
N LEU A 33 7.16 -3.40 -22.79
CA LEU A 33 6.28 -4.20 -21.94
C LEU A 33 7.07 -4.99 -20.89
N ASP A 34 8.25 -5.52 -21.24
CA ASP A 34 9.12 -6.24 -20.31
C ASP A 34 9.76 -5.31 -19.26
N MET A 35 10.10 -4.08 -19.64
CA MET A 35 10.52 -3.06 -18.67
C MET A 35 9.39 -2.66 -17.71
N ALA A 36 8.14 -2.71 -18.17
CA ALA A 36 6.97 -2.46 -17.32
C ALA A 36 6.63 -3.65 -16.38
N ARG A 37 7.04 -4.88 -16.72
CA ARG A 37 6.62 -6.09 -15.99
C ARG A 37 7.50 -6.47 -14.81
N ARG A 38 8.76 -6.02 -14.77
CA ARG A 38 9.76 -6.38 -13.74
C ARG A 38 9.42 -5.97 -12.30
N ASN A 39 8.52 -5.01 -12.10
CA ASN A 39 8.12 -4.53 -10.75
C ASN A 39 6.79 -5.10 -10.22
N SER A 40 6.14 -6.00 -10.94
CA SER A 40 4.72 -6.33 -10.66
C SER A 40 4.49 -7.25 -9.44
N SER A 41 5.48 -8.07 -9.05
CA SER A 41 5.26 -9.09 -8.00
C SER A 41 5.39 -8.56 -6.56
N LEU A 42 6.27 -7.59 -6.31
CA LEU A 42 6.49 -7.05 -4.95
C LEU A 42 5.69 -5.78 -4.67
N ALA A 43 5.18 -5.11 -5.71
CA ALA A 43 4.30 -3.96 -5.58
C ALA A 43 3.02 -4.31 -4.80
N TRP A 44 2.45 -5.49 -5.04
CA TRP A 44 1.27 -5.94 -4.29
C TRP A 44 1.58 -6.08 -2.79
N ILE A 45 2.75 -6.63 -2.42
CA ILE A 45 3.13 -6.83 -1.02
C ILE A 45 3.26 -5.49 -0.29
N ILE A 46 3.96 -4.54 -0.91
CA ILE A 46 4.11 -3.18 -0.34
C ILE A 46 2.74 -2.53 -0.16
N ASN A 47 1.87 -2.62 -1.17
CA ASN A 47 0.52 -2.07 -1.07
C ASN A 47 -0.31 -2.73 0.03
N GLY A 48 -0.19 -4.04 0.20
CA GLY A 48 -0.85 -4.78 1.28
C GLY A 48 -0.36 -4.34 2.66
N VAL A 49 0.95 -4.23 2.85
CA VAL A 49 1.55 -3.75 4.10
C VAL A 49 1.10 -2.33 4.42
N LEU A 50 1.13 -1.43 3.44
CA LEU A 50 0.63 -0.05 3.57
C LEU A 50 -0.84 0.00 3.98
N LEU A 51 -1.69 -0.83 3.38
CA LEU A 51 -3.11 -0.90 3.71
C LEU A 51 -3.34 -1.39 5.15
N LEU A 52 -2.64 -2.44 5.57
CA LEU A 52 -2.78 -2.99 6.92
C LEU A 52 -2.32 -2.00 8.00
N ILE A 53 -1.15 -1.39 7.80
CA ILE A 53 -0.63 -0.36 8.71
C ILE A 53 -1.58 0.83 8.72
N GLY A 54 -1.97 1.34 7.56
CA GLY A 54 -2.87 2.50 7.46
C GLY A 54 -4.22 2.24 8.14
N LEU A 55 -4.79 1.04 7.98
CA LEU A 55 -6.03 0.67 8.64
C LEU A 55 -5.87 0.62 10.17
N LEU A 56 -4.76 0.06 10.66
CA LEU A 56 -4.44 0.01 12.08
C LEU A 56 -4.26 1.42 12.67
N GLU A 57 -3.52 2.28 11.98
CA GLU A 57 -3.31 3.68 12.37
C GLU A 57 -4.63 4.46 12.42
N ILE A 58 -5.50 4.30 11.42
CA ILE A 58 -6.83 4.94 11.41
C ILE A 58 -7.68 4.42 12.57
N LEU A 59 -7.68 3.11 12.82
CA LEU A 59 -8.43 2.50 13.92
C LEU A 59 -7.98 3.05 15.28
N LEU A 60 -6.68 3.09 15.53
CA LEU A 60 -6.11 3.61 16.78
C LEU A 60 -6.26 5.13 16.91
N GLY A 61 -6.10 5.86 15.82
CA GLY A 61 -6.35 7.30 15.76
C GLY A 61 -7.81 7.64 16.05
N LEU A 62 -8.74 6.83 15.55
CA LEU A 62 -10.17 6.99 15.84
C LEU A 62 -10.48 6.68 17.30
N ARG A 63 -9.92 5.61 17.87
CA ARG A 63 -10.00 5.32 19.33
C ARG A 63 -9.50 6.51 20.13
N PHE A 64 -8.34 7.04 19.79
CA PHE A 64 -7.73 8.17 20.48
C PHE A 64 -8.62 9.42 20.40
N LEU A 65 -9.13 9.76 19.21
CA LEU A 65 -10.01 10.89 19.00
C LEU A 65 -11.32 10.76 19.80
N LEU A 66 -11.91 9.58 19.83
CA LEU A 66 -13.12 9.30 20.62
C LEU A 66 -12.87 9.46 22.12
N ARG A 67 -11.73 8.98 22.63
CA ARG A 67 -11.37 9.19 24.03
C ARG A 67 -11.16 10.67 24.35
N VAL A 68 -10.38 11.38 23.53
CA VAL A 68 -10.04 12.80 23.74
C VAL A 68 -11.25 13.73 23.61
N SER A 69 -12.23 13.35 22.78
CA SER A 69 -13.49 14.08 22.68
C SER A 69 -14.48 13.76 23.81
N GLY A 70 -14.17 12.82 24.70
CA GLY A 70 -15.07 12.40 25.77
C GLY A 70 -16.30 11.63 25.23
N ALA A 71 -16.15 10.90 24.12
CA ALA A 71 -17.24 10.14 23.53
C ALA A 71 -17.83 9.13 24.53
N ASN A 72 -19.16 9.00 24.52
CA ASN A 72 -19.88 8.07 25.39
C ASN A 72 -19.45 6.62 25.09
N PRO A 73 -18.84 5.89 26.04
CA PRO A 73 -18.41 4.50 25.85
C PRO A 73 -19.56 3.51 25.67
N ASP A 74 -20.79 3.91 26.04
CA ASP A 74 -21.99 3.10 25.81
C ASP A 74 -22.59 3.28 24.41
N ASN A 75 -22.07 4.22 23.62
CA ASN A 75 -22.47 4.34 22.22
C ASN A 75 -21.97 3.13 21.42
N ALA A 76 -22.84 2.56 20.58
CA ALA A 76 -22.53 1.36 19.80
C ALA A 76 -21.29 1.49 18.89
N VAL A 77 -21.10 2.66 18.26
CA VAL A 77 -19.95 2.90 17.37
C VAL A 77 -18.67 3.06 18.18
N ALA A 78 -18.72 3.85 19.26
CA ALA A 78 -17.56 4.02 20.14
C ALA A 78 -17.11 2.68 20.76
N ARG A 79 -18.08 1.90 21.25
CA ARG A 79 -17.83 0.56 21.81
C ARG A 79 -17.22 -0.37 20.76
N PHE A 80 -17.78 -0.43 19.55
CA PHE A 80 -17.21 -1.23 18.46
C PHE A 80 -15.74 -0.89 18.18
N ILE A 81 -15.41 0.41 18.12
CA ILE A 81 -14.04 0.86 17.87
C ILE A 81 -13.12 0.50 19.04
N TYR A 82 -13.58 0.68 20.28
CA TYR A 82 -12.83 0.31 21.48
C TYR A 82 -12.54 -1.19 21.53
N ASP A 83 -13.54 -2.03 21.29
CA ASP A 83 -13.40 -3.48 21.31
C ASP A 83 -12.48 -3.98 20.17
N LEU A 84 -12.64 -3.43 18.96
CA LEU A 84 -11.82 -3.82 17.81
C LEU A 84 -10.36 -3.40 17.97
N SER A 85 -10.11 -2.25 18.62
CA SER A 85 -8.76 -1.71 18.82
C SER A 85 -8.06 -2.25 20.07
N ASP A 86 -8.79 -2.86 21.00
CA ASP A 86 -8.28 -3.30 22.30
C ASP A 86 -7.07 -4.25 22.23
N PRO A 87 -7.07 -5.29 21.38
CA PRO A 87 -5.93 -6.20 21.25
C PRO A 87 -4.63 -5.52 20.83
N PHE A 88 -4.72 -4.42 20.08
CA PHE A 88 -3.56 -3.66 19.60
C PHE A 88 -3.03 -2.68 20.66
N VAL A 89 -3.89 -2.20 21.56
CA VAL A 89 -3.48 -1.34 22.68
C VAL A 89 -3.03 -2.15 23.89
N ALA A 90 -3.50 -3.39 24.04
CA ALA A 90 -3.21 -4.26 25.19
C ALA A 90 -1.72 -4.35 25.57
N PRO A 91 -0.75 -4.51 24.64
CA PRO A 91 0.67 -4.55 24.97
C PRO A 91 1.22 -3.26 25.59
N PHE A 92 0.54 -2.13 25.35
CA PHE A 92 0.94 -0.79 25.80
C PHE A 92 0.17 -0.34 27.05
N SER A 93 -0.85 -1.10 27.47
CA SER A 93 -1.79 -0.72 28.54
C SER A 93 -1.13 -0.47 29.90
N THR A 94 0.05 -1.04 30.14
CA THR A 94 0.81 -0.90 31.39
C THR A 94 2.01 0.04 31.29
N LEU A 95 2.20 0.75 30.16
CA LEU A 95 3.37 1.60 29.97
C LEU A 95 3.38 2.81 30.90
N PHE A 96 2.26 3.52 30.99
CA PHE A 96 2.07 4.61 31.93
C PHE A 96 0.97 4.25 32.91
N VAL A 97 1.22 4.53 34.18
CA VAL A 97 0.21 4.48 35.23
C VAL A 97 -0.82 5.56 34.93
N SER A 98 -1.87 5.18 34.22
CA SER A 98 -3.01 6.05 34.04
C SER A 98 -3.76 6.18 35.38
N PRO A 99 -4.24 7.37 35.77
CA PRO A 99 -5.03 7.57 37.00
C PRO A 99 -6.45 6.94 36.93
N THR A 100 -6.63 5.89 36.12
CA THR A 100 -7.90 5.25 35.77
C THR A 100 -8.46 4.32 36.83
N SER A 101 -7.75 4.07 37.94
CA SER A 101 -8.21 3.14 38.97
C SER A 101 -9.41 3.63 39.78
N SER A 102 -9.87 4.88 39.62
CA SER A 102 -10.92 5.45 40.47
C SER A 102 -11.99 6.27 39.70
N GLY A 103 -12.59 5.68 38.66
CA GLY A 103 -13.86 6.18 38.10
C GLY A 103 -13.79 7.49 37.29
N ALA A 104 -12.59 8.01 37.03
CA ALA A 104 -12.42 9.14 36.12
C ALA A 104 -12.39 8.64 34.67
N THR A 105 -13.31 9.13 33.83
CA THR A 105 -13.25 8.98 32.38
C THR A 105 -11.94 9.58 31.90
N ASN A 106 -10.93 8.75 31.63
CA ASN A 106 -9.63 9.25 31.18
C ASN A 106 -9.74 9.67 29.72
N ILE A 107 -10.00 10.96 29.52
CA ILE A 107 -10.15 11.61 28.22
C ILE A 107 -8.83 11.52 27.44
N PHE A 108 -7.68 11.58 28.13
CA PHE A 108 -6.37 11.55 27.49
C PHE A 108 -5.56 10.30 27.87
N ASP A 109 -5.60 9.28 27.01
CA ASP A 109 -4.86 8.03 27.21
C ASP A 109 -3.49 8.07 26.49
N VAL A 110 -2.44 8.35 27.26
CA VAL A 110 -1.05 8.39 26.77
C VAL A 110 -0.61 7.03 26.22
N ASN A 111 -1.12 5.91 26.76
CA ASN A 111 -0.76 4.57 26.29
C ASN A 111 -1.23 4.35 24.84
N VAL A 112 -2.43 4.84 24.50
CA VAL A 112 -2.96 4.79 23.13
C VAL A 112 -2.11 5.65 22.19
N LEU A 113 -1.70 6.84 22.62
CA LEU A 113 -0.84 7.70 21.81
C LEU A 113 0.51 7.02 21.51
N ILE A 114 1.10 6.34 22.49
CA ILE A 114 2.33 5.57 22.28
C ILE A 114 2.09 4.39 21.32
N ALA A 115 0.97 3.69 21.43
CA ALA A 115 0.63 2.62 20.50
C ALA A 115 0.64 3.12 19.04
N ILE A 116 -0.01 4.26 18.76
CA ILE A 116 -0.02 4.92 17.44
C ILE A 116 1.42 5.19 16.96
N VAL A 117 2.24 5.83 17.79
CA VAL A 117 3.62 6.18 17.42
C VAL A 117 4.45 4.93 17.12
N VAL A 118 4.34 3.89 17.96
CA VAL A 118 5.09 2.65 17.78
C VAL A 118 4.66 1.92 16.51
N TYR A 119 3.37 1.79 16.24
CA TYR A 119 2.89 1.16 15.02
C TYR A 119 3.27 1.95 13.76
N ALA A 120 3.25 3.29 13.82
CA ALA A 120 3.69 4.14 12.71
C ALA A 120 5.19 3.94 12.40
N VAL A 121 6.03 3.86 13.43
CA VAL A 121 7.47 3.59 13.29
C VAL A 121 7.71 2.19 12.74
N LEU A 122 7.05 1.16 13.29
CA LEU A 122 7.16 -0.21 12.80
C LEU A 122 6.73 -0.32 11.34
N GLY A 123 5.66 0.37 10.98
CA GLY A 123 5.17 0.41 9.61
C GLY A 123 6.15 1.08 8.65
N TRP A 124 6.72 2.23 9.05
CA TRP A 124 7.76 2.91 8.29
C TRP A 124 9.00 2.02 8.09
N ILE A 125 9.45 1.32 9.14
CA ILE A 125 10.57 0.37 9.06
C ILE A 125 10.24 -0.78 8.10
N ALA A 126 9.03 -1.34 8.17
CA ALA A 126 8.61 -2.42 7.27
C ALA A 126 8.68 -1.97 5.80
N ILE A 127 8.15 -0.78 5.49
CA ILE A 127 8.19 -0.22 4.13
C ILE A 127 9.63 0.07 3.70
N ALA A 128 10.44 0.66 4.59
CA ALA A 128 11.85 0.95 4.31
C ALA A 128 12.64 -0.32 4.01
N LEU A 129 12.41 -1.40 4.76
CA LEU A 129 13.05 -2.70 4.53
C LEU A 129 12.61 -3.31 3.19
N LEU A 130 11.32 -3.27 2.86
CA LEU A 130 10.82 -3.77 1.57
C LEU A 130 11.43 -3.02 0.39
N ARG A 131 11.56 -1.69 0.50
CA ARG A 131 12.20 -0.87 -0.53
C ARG A 131 13.71 -1.13 -0.63
N PHE A 132 14.38 -1.31 0.50
CA PHE A 132 15.79 -1.67 0.52
C PHE A 132 16.05 -3.01 -0.18
N LEU A 133 15.19 -4.00 0.01
CA LEU A 133 15.26 -5.30 -0.67
C LEU A 133 15.02 -5.20 -2.19
N GLN A 134 14.27 -4.20 -2.65
CA GLN A 134 14.06 -3.92 -4.09
C GLN A 134 15.25 -3.21 -4.75
N GLY A 135 16.06 -2.49 -3.97
CA GLY A 135 17.17 -1.66 -4.44
C GLY A 135 18.51 -2.37 -4.61
N ARG A 136 18.53 -3.71 -4.61
CA ARG A 136 19.66 -4.54 -5.05
C ARG A 136 19.40 -5.15 -6.41
#